data_AF-A0A4C1X230-F1
#
_entry.id   AF-A0A4C1X230-F1
#
_cell.length_a   1.000
_cell.length_b   1.000
_cell.length_c   1.000
_cell.angle_alpha   90.00
_cell.angle_beta   90.00
_cell.angle_gamma   90.00
#
_symmetry.space_group_name_H-M   'P 1'
#
loop_
_entity.id
_entity.type
_entity.pdbx_description
1 polymer ?
#
loop_
_entity_poly.entity_id
_entity_poly.type
_entity_poly.pdbx_seq_one_letter_code
_entity_poly.pdbx_strand_id
1 'polypeptide(L)'
;MLIYREKNGWPADAAAGGRTPASKQRTKNVVASMDDTESTTTSADENTGNLLDNPTRDTLAEGLLGLLKPCIDQLDDRVRATRISQLELRQQIESLNEELMKVREALNAQPDLELYVKKLIACKHKITVVLNILQASQDRLNDLRRSVGLEKGVRTAILTGSDKIEPEQGPSAEDSFLLIDALEQDLSYLKTKNPAICLEIGSGSGIIVTAFGMAFQNCFCLSTDINFKACLMTHHTASHNGVPLDSVNMDLGMSFVNNKFDVIIFNPPYVVTESSECGVKDISASWAGGAKGREVTDRLLHEIPKMLADDGVFYLLLIKENIPGEVVNIMFKLGYRSNLVIGRRVRNEHQLVYKFYK
;
A
#
# COMPACT_ATOMS: atom_id res chain seq x y z
N MET A 1 2.52 41.08 -0.78
CA MET A 1 2.16 41.42 0.62
C MET A 1 2.25 40.13 1.43
N LEU A 2 3.12 39.98 2.44
CA LEU A 2 3.08 40.60 3.80
C LEU A 2 1.93 40.00 4.63
N ILE A 3 2.07 39.48 5.87
CA ILE A 3 3.17 39.30 6.88
C ILE A 3 2.92 37.94 7.59
N TYR A 4 3.85 37.05 8.02
CA TYR A 4 5.33 37.00 8.18
C TYR A 4 5.95 37.38 9.56
N ARG A 5 5.65 36.59 10.62
CA ARG A 5 6.39 36.45 11.92
C ARG A 5 6.06 35.04 12.50
N GLU A 6 6.93 34.22 13.11
CA GLU A 6 7.98 34.40 14.16
C GLU A 6 7.41 34.63 15.58
N LYS A 7 7.91 34.04 16.69
CA LYS A 7 9.11 33.19 16.91
C LYS A 7 9.10 32.46 18.29
N ASN A 8 10.05 31.53 18.47
CA ASN A 8 10.62 30.99 19.74
C ASN A 8 9.73 30.09 20.63
N GLY A 9 10.28 29.10 21.38
CA GLY A 9 11.68 28.64 21.46
C GLY A 9 11.89 27.31 22.24
N TRP A 10 13.01 26.63 21.96
CA TRP A 10 13.54 25.39 22.58
C TRP A 10 14.44 25.69 23.80
N PRO A 11 15.12 24.74 24.51
CA PRO A 11 15.35 23.28 24.28
C PRO A 11 14.70 22.37 25.37
N ALA A 12 14.77 21.03 25.41
CA ALA A 12 15.70 19.99 24.93
C ALA A 12 16.97 19.75 25.81
N ASP A 13 17.58 18.55 25.69
CA ASP A 13 18.66 17.93 26.52
C ASP A 13 18.24 17.49 27.95
N ALA A 14 18.82 16.49 28.64
CA ALA A 14 19.66 15.31 28.32
C ALA A 14 19.83 14.45 29.62
N ALA A 15 20.27 13.18 29.69
CA ALA A 15 20.30 12.01 28.77
C ALA A 15 20.77 10.73 29.56
N ALA A 16 20.69 9.54 28.95
CA ALA A 16 21.25 8.22 29.41
C ALA A 16 20.61 7.54 30.67
N GLY A 17 20.76 6.20 30.81
CA GLY A 17 20.21 5.46 31.97
C GLY A 17 20.51 3.93 32.03
N GLY A 18 19.88 3.12 31.17
CA GLY A 18 20.27 1.72 30.89
C GLY A 18 19.79 0.58 31.82
N ARG A 19 19.75 -0.63 31.21
CA ARG A 19 19.64 -2.00 31.79
C ARG A 19 18.25 -2.52 32.22
N THR A 20 18.21 -3.84 32.41
CA THR A 20 17.07 -4.78 32.37
C THR A 20 17.25 -5.85 33.48
N PRO A 21 16.40 -6.89 33.61
CA PRO A 21 14.93 -6.93 33.76
C PRO A 21 14.48 -7.75 35.00
N ALA A 22 13.17 -8.06 35.09
CA ALA A 22 12.49 -8.89 36.11
C ALA A 22 12.33 -8.23 37.51
N SER A 23 11.23 -8.43 38.24
CA SER A 23 10.47 -9.68 38.41
C SER A 23 8.95 -9.47 38.66
N LYS A 24 8.21 -10.56 38.94
CA LYS A 24 6.75 -10.60 39.08
C LYS A 24 6.31 -10.13 40.48
N GLN A 25 5.30 -9.26 40.61
CA GLN A 25 4.24 -9.43 41.64
C GLN A 25 3.00 -8.54 41.46
N ARG A 26 1.92 -9.17 40.97
CA ARG A 26 0.53 -9.08 41.46
C ARG A 26 0.24 -8.02 42.54
N THR A 27 -0.09 -6.80 42.15
CA THR A 27 -0.77 -5.84 43.03
C THR A 27 -2.20 -6.32 43.31
N LYS A 28 -2.57 -6.39 44.59
CA LYS A 28 -3.98 -6.55 45.02
C LYS A 28 -4.60 -5.17 45.17
N ASN A 29 -5.91 -5.06 44.90
CA ASN A 29 -6.69 -3.96 45.46
C ASN A 29 -6.64 -4.06 46.99
N VAL A 30 -6.26 -2.97 47.65
CA VAL A 30 -6.47 -2.79 49.09
C VAL A 30 -7.63 -1.82 49.25
N VAL A 31 -8.76 -2.34 49.70
CA VAL A 31 -9.81 -1.50 50.29
C VAL A 31 -9.29 -1.09 51.66
N ALA A 32 -9.11 0.21 51.87
CA ALA A 32 -8.86 0.77 53.20
C ALA A 32 -10.20 1.26 53.77
N SER A 33 -10.63 0.68 54.89
CA SER A 33 -11.60 1.34 55.76
C SER A 33 -10.97 2.60 56.33
N MET A 34 -11.76 3.67 56.42
CA MET A 34 -11.45 4.80 57.29
C MET A 34 -12.15 4.54 58.61
N ASP A 35 -11.39 3.99 59.56
CA ASP A 35 -11.81 3.84 60.95
C ASP A 35 -11.75 5.20 61.66
N ASP A 36 -12.59 5.40 62.68
CA ASP A 36 -12.70 6.65 63.42
C ASP A 36 -11.42 6.94 64.23
N THR A 37 -10.77 8.08 63.98
CA THR A 37 -9.63 8.53 64.78
C THR A 37 -10.12 9.26 66.04
N GLU A 38 -10.03 8.58 67.19
CA GLU A 38 -10.05 9.23 68.51
C GLU A 38 -8.96 10.32 68.59
N SER A 39 -9.23 11.39 69.33
CA SER A 39 -8.28 12.51 69.53
C SER A 39 -7.90 12.64 71.00
N THR A 40 -6.61 12.49 71.31
CA THR A 40 -6.11 12.24 72.67
C THR A 40 -5.27 13.40 73.22
N THR A 41 -5.89 14.29 73.99
CA THR A 41 -5.26 15.28 74.89
C THR A 41 -6.31 15.75 75.92
N THR A 42 -6.04 15.95 77.22
CA THR A 42 -4.84 15.72 78.06
C THR A 42 -5.31 15.61 79.52
N SER A 43 -4.62 14.86 80.37
CA SER A 43 -4.95 14.75 81.81
C SER A 43 -4.48 15.96 82.61
N ALA A 44 -5.35 16.55 83.43
CA ALA A 44 -5.04 17.60 84.38
C ALA A 44 -5.86 17.42 85.67
N ASP A 45 -5.36 16.60 86.60
CA ASP A 45 -5.93 16.44 87.94
C ASP A 45 -5.54 17.62 88.85
N GLU A 46 -6.34 18.69 88.87
CA GLU A 46 -6.36 19.63 90.00
C GLU A 46 -7.79 19.91 90.50
N ASN A 47 -8.11 19.26 91.62
CA ASN A 47 -9.05 19.74 92.65
C ASN A 47 -10.45 20.19 92.17
N THR A 48 -11.38 19.24 91.98
CA THR A 48 -12.83 19.56 92.01
C THR A 48 -13.72 18.45 92.59
N GLY A 49 -13.22 17.73 93.60
CA GLY A 49 -13.94 16.66 94.30
C GLY A 49 -15.12 17.10 95.18
N ASN A 50 -15.81 18.19 94.82
CA ASN A 50 -16.94 18.74 95.57
C ASN A 50 -17.85 19.66 94.71
N LEU A 51 -18.12 19.27 93.46
CA LEU A 51 -18.94 20.07 92.51
C LEU A 51 -20.02 19.26 91.76
N LEU A 52 -20.62 18.29 92.46
CA LEU A 52 -21.96 17.81 92.12
C LEU A 52 -22.97 18.93 92.46
N ASP A 53 -23.97 19.10 91.60
CA ASP A 53 -25.12 20.00 91.76
C ASP A 53 -24.78 21.48 92.07
N ASN A 54 -24.16 22.18 91.10
CA ASN A 54 -24.15 23.64 91.07
C ASN A 54 -25.21 24.16 90.06
N PRO A 55 -26.46 24.41 90.50
CA PRO A 55 -27.55 24.76 89.59
C PRO A 55 -27.30 26.06 88.81
N THR A 56 -26.47 26.98 89.33
CA THR A 56 -26.10 28.22 88.63
C THR A 56 -25.18 27.95 87.45
N ARG A 57 -24.24 27.00 87.56
CA ARG A 57 -23.39 26.57 86.43
C ARG A 57 -24.24 25.89 85.37
N ASP A 58 -25.14 25.01 85.80
CA ASP A 58 -25.90 24.16 84.87
C ASP A 58 -27.00 24.97 84.17
N THR A 59 -27.62 25.95 84.85
CA THR A 59 -28.49 26.97 84.23
C THR A 59 -27.73 27.85 83.22
N LEU A 60 -26.48 28.21 83.50
CA LEU A 60 -25.64 28.98 82.56
C LEU A 60 -25.25 28.14 81.33
N ALA A 61 -24.98 26.84 81.53
CA ALA A 61 -24.72 25.91 80.45
C ALA A 61 -25.96 25.68 79.58
N GLU A 62 -27.14 25.50 80.16
CA GLU A 62 -28.42 25.45 79.44
C GLU A 62 -28.71 26.74 78.67
N GLY A 63 -28.42 27.91 79.24
CA GLY A 63 -28.56 29.20 78.56
C GLY A 63 -27.63 29.34 77.35
N LEU A 64 -26.36 28.94 77.47
CA LEU A 64 -25.38 28.92 76.37
C LEU A 64 -25.74 27.88 75.30
N LEU A 65 -26.17 26.69 75.69
CA LEU A 65 -26.67 25.65 74.79
C LEU A 65 -27.94 26.14 74.06
N GLY A 66 -28.88 26.76 74.76
CA GLY A 66 -30.09 27.34 74.16
C GLY A 66 -29.80 28.44 73.14
N LEU A 67 -28.75 29.24 73.37
CA LEU A 67 -28.29 30.28 72.44
C LEU A 67 -27.59 29.68 71.20
N LEU A 68 -26.75 28.67 71.38
CA LEU A 68 -25.90 28.10 70.32
C LEU A 68 -26.59 26.99 69.52
N LYS A 69 -27.54 26.28 70.11
CA LYS A 69 -28.22 25.13 69.50
C LYS A 69 -28.84 25.43 68.12
N PRO A 70 -29.54 26.57 67.88
CA PRO A 70 -30.05 26.88 66.54
C PRO A 70 -28.95 26.99 65.46
N CYS A 71 -27.72 27.34 65.84
CA CYS A 71 -26.58 27.39 64.91
C CYS A 71 -25.94 26.01 64.71
N ILE A 72 -25.94 25.15 65.74
CA ILE A 72 -25.47 23.77 65.66
C ILE A 72 -26.44 22.93 64.80
N ASP A 73 -27.74 22.98 65.09
CA ASP A 73 -28.77 22.28 64.33
C ASP A 73 -28.75 22.69 62.83
N GLN A 74 -28.56 23.99 62.53
CA GLN A 74 -28.38 24.48 61.16
C GLN A 74 -27.07 24.03 60.48
N LEU A 75 -25.99 23.83 61.25
CA LEU A 75 -24.73 23.31 60.71
C LEU A 75 -24.86 21.83 60.37
N ASP A 76 -25.44 21.04 61.27
CA ASP A 76 -25.69 19.61 61.06
C ASP A 76 -26.61 19.34 59.87
N ASP A 77 -27.68 20.12 59.70
CA ASP A 77 -28.57 20.01 58.54
C ASP A 77 -27.85 20.39 57.23
N ARG A 78 -26.96 21.40 57.25
CA ARG A 78 -26.12 21.74 56.08
C ARG A 78 -25.09 20.66 55.76
N VAL A 79 -24.45 20.07 56.78
CA VAL A 79 -23.52 18.94 56.60
C VAL A 79 -24.25 17.72 56.04
N ARG A 80 -25.45 17.42 56.55
CA ARG A 80 -26.31 16.32 56.07
C ARG A 80 -26.74 16.53 54.62
N ALA A 81 -27.23 17.72 54.27
CA ALA A 81 -27.57 18.07 52.89
C ALA A 81 -26.36 17.98 51.94
N THR A 82 -25.20 18.52 52.35
CA THR A 82 -23.96 18.43 51.58
C THR A 82 -23.56 16.97 51.32
N ARG A 83 -23.65 16.10 52.33
CA ARG A 83 -23.34 14.66 52.22
C ARG A 83 -24.30 13.93 51.28
N ILE A 84 -25.59 14.30 51.25
CA ILE A 84 -26.58 13.76 50.30
C ILE A 84 -26.20 14.15 48.87
N SER A 85 -25.97 15.44 48.59
CA SER A 85 -25.62 15.88 47.23
C SER A 85 -24.26 15.35 46.73
N GLN A 86 -23.31 15.04 47.63
CA GLN A 86 -22.08 14.32 47.27
C GLN A 86 -22.35 12.87 46.83
N LEU A 87 -23.31 12.17 47.45
CA LEU A 87 -23.72 10.82 47.06
C LEU A 87 -24.48 10.83 45.73
N GLU A 88 -25.40 11.79 45.54
CA GLU A 88 -26.15 11.98 44.29
C GLU A 88 -25.21 12.28 43.11
N LEU A 89 -24.27 13.21 43.27
CA LEU A 89 -23.27 13.55 42.26
C LEU A 89 -22.38 12.35 41.92
N ARG A 90 -21.96 11.57 42.93
CA ARG A 90 -21.18 10.35 42.72
C ARG A 90 -21.97 9.32 41.88
N GLN A 91 -23.25 9.11 42.19
CA GLN A 91 -24.10 8.17 41.44
C GLN A 91 -24.30 8.62 39.98
N GLN A 92 -24.42 9.93 39.74
CA GLN A 92 -24.48 10.48 38.38
C GLN A 92 -23.16 10.27 37.60
N ILE A 93 -22.01 10.45 38.24
CA ILE A 93 -20.69 10.20 37.62
C ILE A 93 -20.51 8.71 37.29
N GLU A 94 -20.90 7.81 38.20
CA GLU A 94 -20.83 6.36 37.97
C GLU A 94 -21.75 5.94 36.80
N SER A 95 -22.98 6.47 36.73
CA SER A 95 -23.92 6.23 35.63
C SER A 95 -23.42 6.77 34.27
N LEU A 96 -22.89 8.00 34.23
CA LEU A 96 -22.36 8.60 33.00
C LEU A 96 -21.15 7.82 32.47
N ASN A 97 -20.30 7.31 33.36
CA ASN A 97 -19.16 6.48 33.00
C ASN A 97 -19.60 5.14 32.36
N GLU A 98 -20.70 4.52 32.82
CA GLU A 98 -21.26 3.36 32.13
C GLU A 98 -21.76 3.69 30.71
N GLU A 99 -22.46 4.81 30.52
CA GLU A 99 -22.96 5.20 29.20
C GLU A 99 -21.81 5.50 28.22
N LEU A 100 -20.77 6.20 28.68
CA LEU A 100 -19.56 6.44 27.88
C LEU A 100 -18.85 5.15 27.48
N MET A 101 -18.83 4.14 28.35
CA MET A 101 -18.27 2.83 28.01
C MET A 101 -19.13 2.07 27.00
N LYS A 102 -20.47 2.09 27.14
CA LYS A 102 -21.41 1.52 26.16
C LYS A 102 -21.27 2.17 24.78
N VAL A 103 -21.11 3.50 24.72
CA VAL A 103 -20.83 4.25 23.47
C VAL A 103 -19.47 3.88 22.88
N ARG A 104 -18.42 3.76 23.71
CA ARG A 104 -17.08 3.37 23.27
C ARG A 104 -17.04 1.96 22.69
N GLU A 105 -17.77 1.01 23.27
CA GLU A 105 -17.91 -0.35 22.75
C GLU A 105 -18.65 -0.36 21.42
N ALA A 106 -19.76 0.39 21.29
CA ALA A 106 -20.50 0.52 20.04
C ALA A 106 -19.67 1.14 18.90
N LEU A 107 -18.81 2.13 19.21
CA LEU A 107 -17.89 2.73 18.22
C LEU A 107 -16.77 1.76 17.81
N ASN A 108 -16.17 1.03 18.76
CA ASN A 108 -15.15 0.02 18.47
C ASN A 108 -15.71 -1.22 17.75
N ALA A 109 -17.04 -1.39 17.69
CA ALA A 109 -17.70 -2.49 16.98
C ALA A 109 -17.96 -2.22 15.48
N GLN A 110 -17.51 -1.08 14.93
CA GLN A 110 -17.54 -0.88 13.47
C GLN A 110 -16.64 -1.92 12.77
N PRO A 111 -17.14 -2.65 11.75
CA PRO A 111 -16.31 -3.55 10.97
C PRO A 111 -15.30 -2.75 10.14
N ASP A 112 -14.10 -3.29 9.96
CA ASP A 112 -13.03 -2.63 9.19
C ASP A 112 -13.37 -2.56 7.68
N LEU A 113 -14.10 -1.50 7.30
CA LEU A 113 -14.50 -1.23 5.93
C LEU A 113 -13.29 -0.98 5.00
N GLU A 114 -12.12 -0.58 5.52
CA GLU A 114 -10.89 -0.41 4.73
C GLU A 114 -10.50 -1.72 4.02
N LEU A 115 -10.58 -2.85 4.74
CA LEU A 115 -10.30 -4.18 4.21
C LEU A 115 -11.32 -4.61 3.13
N TYR A 116 -12.60 -4.31 3.33
CA TYR A 116 -13.64 -4.62 2.34
C TYR A 116 -13.54 -3.72 1.10
N VAL A 117 -13.19 -2.43 1.26
CA VAL A 117 -12.93 -1.50 0.16
C VAL A 117 -11.71 -1.94 -0.65
N LYS A 118 -10.62 -2.38 -0.01
CA LYS A 118 -9.43 -2.94 -0.70
C LYS A 118 -9.80 -4.16 -1.54
N LYS A 119 -10.56 -5.10 -0.97
CA LYS A 119 -11.06 -6.29 -1.70
C LYS A 119 -12.01 -5.93 -2.84
N LEU A 120 -12.87 -4.91 -2.67
CA LEU A 120 -13.74 -4.42 -3.72
C LEU A 120 -12.95 -3.78 -4.88
N ILE A 121 -11.90 -3.01 -4.59
CA ILE A 121 -11.00 -2.41 -5.58
C ILE A 121 -10.23 -3.51 -6.33
N ALA A 122 -9.65 -4.49 -5.64
CA ALA A 122 -8.98 -5.63 -6.26
C ALA A 122 -9.92 -6.44 -7.16
N CYS A 123 -11.17 -6.68 -6.71
CA CYS A 123 -12.19 -7.35 -7.52
C CYS A 123 -12.57 -6.54 -8.77
N LYS A 124 -12.75 -5.22 -8.63
CA LYS A 124 -12.99 -4.29 -9.76
C LYS A 124 -11.86 -4.35 -10.79
N HIS A 125 -10.59 -4.38 -10.36
CA HIS A 125 -9.45 -4.48 -11.27
C HIS A 125 -9.42 -5.84 -11.98
N LYS A 126 -9.67 -6.95 -11.27
CA LYS A 126 -9.79 -8.29 -11.89
C LYS A 126 -10.92 -8.34 -12.93
N ILE A 127 -12.08 -7.75 -12.64
CA ILE A 127 -13.18 -7.60 -13.60
C ILE A 127 -12.76 -6.74 -14.79
N THR A 128 -12.00 -5.66 -14.58
CA THR A 128 -11.52 -4.78 -15.66
C THR A 128 -10.52 -5.51 -16.59
N VAL A 129 -9.61 -6.30 -16.03
CA VAL A 129 -8.68 -7.16 -16.80
C VAL A 129 -9.45 -8.21 -17.60
N VAL A 130 -10.42 -8.90 -16.99
CA VAL A 130 -11.27 -9.88 -17.69
C VAL A 130 -12.10 -9.22 -18.80
N LEU A 131 -12.65 -8.02 -18.57
CA LEU A 131 -13.36 -7.24 -19.60
C LEU A 131 -12.43 -6.84 -20.75
N ASN A 132 -11.18 -6.45 -20.47
CA ASN A 132 -10.19 -6.13 -21.51
C ASN A 132 -9.80 -7.38 -22.33
N ILE A 133 -9.63 -8.55 -21.68
CA ILE A 133 -9.35 -9.83 -22.35
C ILE A 133 -10.54 -10.26 -23.21
N LEU A 134 -11.77 -10.12 -22.72
CA LEU A 134 -13.00 -10.41 -23.47
C LEU A 134 -13.16 -9.45 -24.66
N GLN A 135 -12.93 -8.15 -24.46
CA GLN A 135 -13.02 -7.13 -25.51
C GLN A 135 -11.99 -7.42 -26.62
N ALA A 136 -10.71 -7.59 -26.28
CA ALA A 136 -9.67 -7.94 -27.26
C ALA A 136 -9.93 -9.29 -27.96
N SER A 137 -10.64 -10.23 -27.30
CA SER A 137 -11.07 -11.49 -27.94
C SER A 137 -12.27 -11.31 -28.86
N GLN A 138 -13.21 -10.41 -28.50
CA GLN A 138 -14.34 -10.04 -29.33
C GLN A 138 -13.91 -9.22 -30.55
N ASP A 139 -12.89 -8.37 -30.40
CA ASP A 139 -12.33 -7.58 -31.50
C ASP A 139 -11.53 -8.47 -32.46
N ARG A 140 -10.65 -9.35 -31.96
CA ARG A 140 -10.05 -10.42 -32.79
C ARG A 140 -11.09 -11.29 -33.49
N LEU A 141 -12.23 -11.59 -32.85
CA LEU A 141 -13.33 -12.33 -33.47
C LEU A 141 -14.06 -11.49 -34.54
N ASN A 142 -14.19 -10.18 -34.34
CA ASN A 142 -14.75 -9.25 -35.32
C ASN A 142 -13.82 -9.08 -36.53
N ASP A 143 -12.51 -9.01 -36.30
CA ASP A 143 -11.50 -8.95 -37.37
C ASP A 143 -11.38 -10.29 -38.10
N LEU A 144 -11.42 -11.43 -37.41
CA LEU A 144 -11.53 -12.74 -38.08
C LEU A 144 -12.83 -12.85 -38.89
N ARG A 145 -13.96 -12.32 -38.39
CA ARG A 145 -15.22 -12.22 -39.16
C ARG A 145 -15.10 -11.28 -40.36
N ARG A 146 -14.38 -10.16 -40.24
CA ARG A 146 -14.04 -9.26 -41.35
C ARG A 146 -13.15 -9.97 -42.36
N SER A 147 -12.07 -10.64 -41.96
CA SER A 147 -11.19 -11.42 -42.83
C SER A 147 -11.93 -12.55 -43.54
N VAL A 148 -12.80 -13.31 -42.86
CA VAL A 148 -13.65 -14.33 -43.50
C VAL A 148 -14.72 -13.71 -44.41
N GLY A 149 -15.23 -12.52 -44.07
CA GLY A 149 -16.12 -11.73 -44.91
C GLY A 149 -15.42 -11.19 -46.17
N LEU A 150 -14.18 -10.77 -46.03
CA LEU A 150 -13.29 -10.32 -47.10
C LEU A 150 -12.81 -11.49 -47.95
N GLU A 151 -12.51 -12.67 -47.39
CA GLU A 151 -12.22 -13.88 -48.18
C GLU A 151 -13.43 -14.32 -49.00
N LYS A 152 -14.64 -14.27 -48.43
CA LYS A 152 -15.89 -14.50 -49.17
C LYS A 152 -16.09 -13.42 -50.24
N GLY A 153 -15.90 -12.15 -49.88
CA GLY A 153 -15.99 -11.00 -50.79
C GLY A 153 -14.95 -11.04 -51.91
N VAL A 154 -13.74 -11.54 -51.65
CA VAL A 154 -12.64 -11.74 -52.61
C VAL A 154 -12.88 -12.96 -53.46
N ARG A 155 -13.48 -14.05 -52.94
CA ARG A 155 -13.97 -15.15 -53.79
C ARG A 155 -15.08 -14.68 -54.74
N THR A 156 -15.88 -13.69 -54.35
CA THR A 156 -16.84 -13.02 -55.24
C THR A 156 -16.16 -12.01 -56.18
N ALA A 157 -15.20 -11.22 -55.70
CA ALA A 157 -14.52 -10.19 -56.50
C ALA A 157 -13.42 -10.74 -57.42
N ILE A 158 -12.92 -11.95 -57.21
CA ILE A 158 -12.13 -12.69 -58.21
C ILE A 158 -12.99 -13.04 -59.44
N LEU A 159 -14.32 -13.02 -59.33
CA LEU A 159 -15.25 -13.08 -60.46
C LEU A 159 -15.61 -11.68 -61.02
N THR A 160 -15.38 -10.59 -60.27
CA THR A 160 -15.66 -9.20 -60.65
C THR A 160 -14.64 -8.23 -60.02
N GLY A 161 -13.47 -8.08 -60.64
CA GLY A 161 -12.28 -7.48 -60.01
C GLY A 161 -12.35 -5.98 -59.68
N SER A 162 -11.88 -5.60 -58.49
CA SER A 162 -11.51 -4.23 -58.06
C SER A 162 -10.59 -4.30 -56.83
N ASP A 163 -9.83 -3.23 -56.55
CA ASP A 163 -8.71 -3.23 -55.59
C ASP A 163 -9.03 -2.78 -54.14
N LYS A 164 -8.20 -3.31 -53.22
CA LYS A 164 -7.70 -2.83 -51.90
C LYS A 164 -8.48 -1.81 -51.05
N ILE A 165 -8.43 -2.07 -49.73
CA ILE A 165 -8.71 -1.13 -48.63
C ILE A 165 -7.60 -1.29 -47.56
N GLU A 166 -7.16 -0.20 -46.94
CA GLU A 166 -6.17 -0.22 -45.83
C GLU A 166 -6.85 -0.42 -44.46
N PRO A 167 -6.22 -1.13 -43.50
CA PRO A 167 -6.82 -1.40 -42.20
C PRO A 167 -6.58 -0.28 -41.17
N GLU A 168 -7.68 0.20 -40.58
CA GLU A 168 -7.68 1.11 -39.42
C GLU A 168 -7.21 0.38 -38.13
N GLN A 169 -6.54 1.11 -37.23
CA GLN A 169 -5.69 0.53 -36.17
C GLN A 169 -6.49 -0.08 -35.01
N GLY A 170 -6.45 -1.41 -34.85
CA GLY A 170 -7.20 -2.17 -33.83
C GLY A 170 -6.45 -2.44 -32.52
N PRO A 171 -7.13 -2.47 -31.34
CA PRO A 171 -6.48 -2.62 -30.04
C PRO A 171 -6.41 -4.08 -29.53
N SER A 172 -5.21 -4.54 -29.16
CA SER A 172 -5.05 -5.71 -28.27
C SER A 172 -3.70 -5.67 -27.54
N ALA A 173 -3.71 -5.59 -26.19
CA ALA A 173 -2.53 -5.32 -25.36
C ALA A 173 -1.87 -3.95 -25.68
N GLU A 174 -2.57 -2.88 -25.29
CA GLU A 174 -2.17 -1.47 -25.48
C GLU A 174 -0.82 -1.14 -24.80
N ASP A 175 -0.49 -1.87 -23.72
CA ASP A 175 0.77 -1.88 -22.99
C ASP A 175 1.93 -2.47 -23.82
N SER A 176 1.70 -3.64 -24.42
CA SER A 176 2.70 -4.36 -25.19
C SER A 176 2.98 -3.63 -26.52
N PHE A 177 1.94 -3.05 -27.12
CA PHE A 177 2.13 -2.13 -28.25
C PHE A 177 2.85 -0.84 -27.85
N LEU A 178 2.59 -0.24 -26.67
CA LEU A 178 3.35 0.94 -26.23
C LEU A 178 4.85 0.63 -26.06
N LEU A 179 5.21 -0.58 -25.64
CA LEU A 179 6.60 -1.00 -25.54
C LEU A 179 7.24 -1.25 -26.92
N ILE A 180 6.48 -1.75 -27.90
CA ILE A 180 6.91 -1.84 -29.31
C ILE A 180 7.08 -0.44 -29.92
N ASP A 181 6.11 0.47 -29.73
CA ASP A 181 6.17 1.87 -30.17
C ASP A 181 7.42 2.58 -29.61
N ALA A 182 7.79 2.29 -28.36
CA ALA A 182 9.00 2.84 -27.73
C ALA A 182 10.29 2.33 -28.38
N LEU A 183 10.34 1.03 -28.73
CA LEU A 183 11.48 0.41 -29.41
C LEU A 183 11.58 0.89 -30.87
N GLU A 184 10.46 1.17 -31.54
CA GLU A 184 10.43 1.80 -32.86
C GLU A 184 10.89 3.28 -32.79
N GLN A 185 10.42 4.04 -31.80
CA GLN A 185 10.83 5.44 -31.61
C GLN A 185 12.34 5.57 -31.36
N ASP A 186 12.95 4.60 -30.67
CA ASP A 186 14.39 4.55 -30.38
C ASP A 186 15.20 3.70 -31.41
N LEU A 187 14.56 3.23 -32.48
CA LEU A 187 15.14 2.32 -33.47
C LEU A 187 16.41 2.85 -34.13
N SER A 188 16.52 4.17 -34.33
CA SER A 188 17.72 4.82 -34.88
C SER A 188 18.93 4.74 -33.93
N TYR A 189 18.69 4.80 -32.61
CA TYR A 189 19.71 4.60 -31.58
C TYR A 189 20.10 3.11 -31.50
N LEU A 190 19.11 2.21 -31.49
CA LEU A 190 19.35 0.77 -31.48
C LEU A 190 20.09 0.27 -32.75
N LYS A 191 19.81 0.85 -33.92
CA LYS A 191 20.54 0.56 -35.17
C LYS A 191 21.97 1.10 -35.19
N THR A 192 22.26 2.20 -34.51
CA THR A 192 23.65 2.67 -34.34
C THR A 192 24.39 1.92 -33.23
N LYS A 193 23.68 1.27 -32.31
CA LYS A 193 24.24 0.29 -31.37
C LYS A 193 24.58 -1.06 -32.01
N ASN A 194 23.75 -1.54 -32.94
CA ASN A 194 23.83 -2.87 -33.54
C ASN A 194 23.99 -3.98 -32.46
N PRO A 195 22.98 -4.16 -31.59
CA PRO A 195 23.03 -5.14 -30.49
C PRO A 195 23.21 -6.56 -31.03
N ALA A 196 24.04 -7.34 -30.34
CA ALA A 196 24.33 -8.74 -30.64
C ALA A 196 23.49 -9.71 -29.79
N ILE A 197 23.11 -9.32 -28.57
CA ILE A 197 22.25 -10.14 -27.68
C ILE A 197 21.14 -9.30 -27.04
N CYS A 198 19.89 -9.77 -27.17
CA CYS A 198 18.70 -9.19 -26.56
C CYS A 198 18.01 -10.19 -25.63
N LEU A 199 17.46 -9.72 -24.51
CA LEU A 199 16.62 -10.52 -23.60
C LEU A 199 15.30 -9.81 -23.29
N GLU A 200 14.18 -10.47 -23.58
CA GLU A 200 12.89 -10.12 -22.96
C GLU A 200 12.64 -10.97 -21.70
N ILE A 201 12.26 -10.30 -20.61
CA ILE A 201 11.88 -10.97 -19.36
C ILE A 201 10.35 -10.93 -19.24
N GLY A 202 9.73 -12.08 -18.92
CA GLY A 202 8.27 -12.21 -18.82
C GLY A 202 7.54 -12.13 -20.17
N SER A 203 8.06 -12.80 -21.20
CA SER A 203 7.64 -12.55 -22.59
C SER A 203 6.19 -12.92 -22.93
N GLY A 204 5.48 -13.72 -22.13
CA GLY A 204 4.04 -13.97 -22.29
C GLY A 204 3.67 -14.63 -23.63
N SER A 205 3.27 -13.82 -24.61
CA SER A 205 2.97 -14.24 -25.99
C SER A 205 4.18 -14.20 -26.93
N GLY A 206 5.27 -13.53 -26.53
CA GLY A 206 6.50 -13.35 -27.29
C GLY A 206 6.47 -12.23 -28.33
N ILE A 207 5.42 -11.41 -28.38
CA ILE A 207 5.22 -10.44 -29.47
C ILE A 207 6.26 -9.32 -29.50
N ILE A 208 6.73 -8.83 -28.33
CA ILE A 208 7.68 -7.73 -28.24
C ILE A 208 9.07 -8.19 -28.68
N VAL A 209 9.60 -9.29 -28.12
CA VAL A 209 10.88 -9.85 -28.55
C VAL A 209 10.87 -10.38 -29.99
N THR A 210 9.73 -10.88 -30.49
CA THR A 210 9.59 -11.26 -31.91
C THR A 210 9.67 -10.03 -32.80
N ALA A 211 8.95 -8.96 -32.50
CA ALA A 211 9.02 -7.70 -33.25
C ALA A 211 10.44 -7.09 -33.24
N PHE A 212 11.14 -7.17 -32.09
CA PHE A 212 12.53 -6.77 -31.98
C PHE A 212 13.45 -7.64 -32.88
N GLY A 213 13.33 -8.96 -32.83
CA GLY A 213 14.12 -9.88 -33.66
C GLY A 213 13.88 -9.71 -35.17
N MET A 214 12.65 -9.36 -35.58
CA MET A 214 12.33 -8.99 -36.98
C MET A 214 13.07 -7.72 -37.42
N ALA A 215 13.26 -6.75 -36.52
CA ALA A 215 14.00 -5.51 -36.79
C ALA A 215 15.53 -5.69 -36.71
N PHE A 216 16.01 -6.69 -35.97
CA PHE A 216 17.44 -6.93 -35.68
C PHE A 216 17.85 -8.38 -36.01
N GLN A 217 17.82 -8.75 -37.29
CA GLN A 217 18.09 -10.12 -37.78
C GLN A 217 19.47 -10.70 -37.39
N ASN A 218 20.44 -9.86 -37.03
CA ASN A 218 21.78 -10.27 -36.56
C ASN A 218 21.89 -10.37 -35.03
N CYS A 219 20.82 -10.10 -34.28
CA CYS A 219 20.80 -10.12 -32.82
C CYS A 219 20.26 -11.45 -32.30
N PHE A 220 21.02 -12.13 -31.44
CA PHE A 220 20.58 -13.34 -30.77
C PHE A 220 19.54 -12.98 -29.70
N CYS A 221 18.28 -13.31 -29.96
CA CYS A 221 17.17 -12.98 -29.09
C CYS A 221 16.86 -14.16 -28.15
N LEU A 222 16.86 -13.88 -26.85
CA LEU A 222 16.39 -14.78 -25.80
C LEU A 222 15.13 -14.23 -25.15
N SER A 223 14.33 -15.10 -24.55
CA SER A 223 13.35 -14.68 -23.55
C SER A 223 13.32 -15.58 -22.31
N THR A 224 12.72 -15.07 -21.24
CA THR A 224 12.30 -15.88 -20.09
C THR A 224 10.83 -15.67 -19.76
N ASP A 225 10.20 -16.67 -19.16
CA ASP A 225 8.92 -16.53 -18.47
C ASP A 225 8.82 -17.54 -17.31
N ILE A 226 8.14 -17.18 -16.23
CA ILE A 226 7.89 -18.09 -15.10
C ILE A 226 6.83 -19.15 -15.42
N ASN A 227 5.97 -18.89 -16.41
CA ASN A 227 4.95 -19.79 -16.93
C ASN A 227 5.46 -20.54 -18.16
N PHE A 228 5.67 -21.86 -18.05
CA PHE A 228 6.13 -22.71 -19.15
C PHE A 228 5.27 -22.61 -20.42
N LYS A 229 3.95 -22.34 -20.29
CA LYS A 229 3.07 -22.15 -21.46
C LYS A 229 3.39 -20.86 -22.22
N ALA A 230 3.84 -19.80 -21.54
CA ALA A 230 4.27 -18.56 -22.18
C ALA A 230 5.59 -18.76 -22.94
N CYS A 231 6.50 -19.59 -22.44
CA CYS A 231 7.72 -19.98 -23.16
C CYS A 231 7.38 -20.70 -24.48
N LEU A 232 6.46 -21.67 -24.44
CA LEU A 232 5.97 -22.37 -25.64
C LEU A 232 5.27 -21.43 -26.62
N MET A 233 4.38 -20.55 -26.14
CA MET A 233 3.73 -19.54 -26.98
C MET A 233 4.74 -18.60 -27.63
N THR A 234 5.74 -18.13 -26.87
CA THR A 234 6.80 -17.25 -27.37
C THR A 234 7.61 -17.93 -28.49
N HIS A 235 8.02 -19.18 -28.30
CA HIS A 235 8.73 -19.95 -29.34
C HIS A 235 7.85 -20.19 -30.59
N HIS A 236 6.55 -20.45 -30.44
CA HIS A 236 5.63 -20.54 -31.58
C HIS A 236 5.47 -19.20 -32.32
N THR A 237 5.34 -18.08 -31.60
CA THR A 237 5.24 -16.73 -32.19
C THR A 237 6.51 -16.38 -32.97
N ALA A 238 7.69 -16.61 -32.41
CA ALA A 238 8.96 -16.36 -33.08
C ALA A 238 9.14 -17.25 -34.32
N SER A 239 8.89 -18.56 -34.19
CA SER A 239 8.98 -19.53 -35.29
C SER A 239 8.03 -19.20 -36.45
N HIS A 240 6.81 -18.73 -36.16
CA HIS A 240 5.84 -18.35 -37.20
C HIS A 240 6.26 -17.10 -37.98
N ASN A 241 7.05 -16.20 -37.36
CA ASN A 241 7.57 -14.98 -37.97
C ASN A 241 9.02 -15.13 -38.49
N GLY A 242 9.59 -16.34 -38.44
CA GLY A 242 10.95 -16.62 -38.93
C GLY A 242 12.08 -16.05 -38.06
N VAL A 243 11.81 -15.70 -36.81
CA VAL A 243 12.81 -15.13 -35.89
C VAL A 243 13.53 -16.25 -35.13
N PRO A 244 14.89 -16.30 -35.14
CA PRO A 244 15.66 -17.23 -34.32
C PRO A 244 15.61 -16.79 -32.85
N LEU A 245 14.88 -17.56 -32.03
CA LEU A 245 14.67 -17.23 -30.62
C LEU A 245 14.47 -18.49 -29.75
N ASP A 246 15.18 -18.51 -28.62
CA ASP A 246 14.98 -19.48 -27.54
C ASP A 246 14.29 -18.83 -26.34
N SER A 247 13.38 -19.55 -25.70
CA SER A 247 12.64 -19.09 -24.50
C SER A 247 12.83 -20.07 -23.35
N VAL A 248 13.27 -19.55 -22.19
CA VAL A 248 13.68 -20.36 -21.03
C VAL A 248 12.72 -20.17 -19.86
N ASN A 249 12.18 -21.27 -19.32
CA ASN A 249 11.30 -21.19 -18.15
C ASN A 249 12.11 -20.86 -16.89
N MET A 250 12.00 -19.63 -16.39
CA MET A 250 12.85 -19.06 -15.34
C MET A 250 12.10 -18.00 -14.52
N ASP A 251 12.50 -17.79 -13.26
CA ASP A 251 12.10 -16.61 -12.49
C ASP A 251 13.03 -15.44 -12.86
N LEU A 252 12.45 -14.38 -13.45
CA LEU A 252 13.17 -13.25 -14.05
C LEU A 252 14.29 -13.72 -14.99
N GLY A 253 15.55 -13.35 -14.75
CA GLY A 253 16.72 -13.84 -15.48
C GLY A 253 17.81 -14.40 -14.55
N MET A 254 17.44 -14.86 -13.35
CA MET A 254 18.35 -15.07 -12.21
C MET A 254 19.46 -16.12 -12.40
N SER A 255 19.46 -16.89 -13.49
CA SER A 255 20.49 -17.89 -13.81
C SER A 255 21.38 -17.54 -14.99
N PHE A 256 21.22 -16.36 -15.62
CA PHE A 256 22.12 -15.91 -16.69
C PHE A 256 23.45 -15.35 -16.15
N VAL A 257 24.52 -15.49 -16.94
CA VAL A 257 25.89 -15.11 -16.57
C VAL A 257 26.15 -13.62 -16.88
N ASN A 258 27.04 -13.00 -16.10
CA ASN A 258 27.22 -11.55 -16.04
C ASN A 258 27.58 -10.87 -17.38
N ASN A 259 27.09 -9.62 -17.52
CA ASN A 259 27.39 -8.64 -18.56
C ASN A 259 27.32 -9.25 -19.98
N LYS A 260 26.10 -9.58 -20.43
CA LYS A 260 25.85 -10.21 -21.74
C LYS A 260 24.76 -9.55 -22.59
N PHE A 261 23.83 -8.82 -22.00
CA PHE A 261 22.67 -8.31 -22.74
C PHE A 261 22.88 -6.86 -23.15
N ASP A 262 22.98 -6.62 -24.45
CA ASP A 262 23.07 -5.28 -25.03
C ASP A 262 21.72 -4.56 -24.94
N VAL A 263 20.64 -5.33 -24.98
CA VAL A 263 19.27 -4.88 -24.73
C VAL A 263 18.59 -5.83 -23.74
N ILE A 264 17.99 -5.29 -22.69
CA ILE A 264 17.00 -5.98 -21.85
C ILE A 264 15.65 -5.27 -22.01
N ILE A 265 14.57 -6.04 -22.12
CA ILE A 265 13.20 -5.57 -22.26
C ILE A 265 12.36 -6.19 -21.14
N PHE A 266 11.52 -5.40 -20.46
CA PHE A 266 10.57 -5.91 -19.48
C PHE A 266 9.22 -5.19 -19.54
N ASN A 267 8.15 -5.97 -19.75
CA ASN A 267 6.78 -5.61 -19.43
C ASN A 267 6.36 -6.32 -18.13
N PRO A 268 6.52 -5.70 -16.95
CA PRO A 268 6.31 -6.36 -15.66
C PRO A 268 4.82 -6.60 -15.36
N PRO A 269 4.49 -7.52 -14.44
CA PRO A 269 3.20 -7.49 -13.76
C PRO A 269 3.11 -6.21 -12.90
N TYR A 270 2.55 -5.15 -13.48
CA TYR A 270 2.59 -3.79 -12.92
C TYR A 270 1.35 -3.38 -12.09
N VAL A 271 0.32 -4.23 -11.98
CA VAL A 271 -0.94 -3.88 -11.30
C VAL A 271 -0.77 -3.99 -9.79
N VAL A 272 -1.26 -2.98 -9.06
CA VAL A 272 -1.22 -2.95 -7.59
C VAL A 272 -2.19 -3.99 -7.03
N THR A 273 -1.67 -4.94 -6.25
CA THR A 273 -2.44 -6.01 -5.57
C THR A 273 -2.01 -6.15 -4.11
N GLU A 274 -2.68 -7.01 -3.35
CA GLU A 274 -2.09 -7.50 -2.09
C GLU A 274 -0.84 -8.35 -2.42
N SER A 275 0.20 -8.30 -1.58
CA SER A 275 1.46 -9.05 -1.78
C SER A 275 1.26 -10.56 -1.83
N SER A 276 0.21 -11.06 -1.16
CA SER A 276 -0.27 -12.45 -1.19
C SER A 276 -0.77 -12.91 -2.57
N GLU A 277 -1.05 -11.99 -3.49
CA GLU A 277 -1.41 -12.30 -4.88
C GLU A 277 -0.20 -12.27 -5.82
N CYS A 278 0.96 -11.78 -5.37
CA CYS A 278 2.18 -11.70 -6.17
C CYS A 278 2.91 -13.06 -6.20
N GLY A 279 3.48 -13.42 -7.36
CA GLY A 279 4.28 -14.64 -7.52
C GLY A 279 3.50 -15.97 -7.57
N VAL A 280 2.16 -15.95 -7.49
CA VAL A 280 1.32 -17.13 -7.70
C VAL A 280 1.44 -17.59 -9.16
N LYS A 281 1.82 -18.86 -9.39
CA LYS A 281 2.07 -19.42 -10.74
C LYS A 281 0.78 -19.79 -11.50
N ASP A 282 -0.19 -18.88 -11.53
CA ASP A 282 -1.37 -18.95 -12.40
C ASP A 282 -1.43 -17.74 -13.36
N ILE A 283 -2.59 -17.48 -13.97
CA ILE A 283 -2.77 -16.37 -14.92
C ILE A 283 -2.58 -14.97 -14.29
N SER A 284 -2.73 -14.84 -12.97
CA SER A 284 -2.49 -13.58 -12.25
C SER A 284 -1.01 -13.17 -12.21
N ALA A 285 -0.08 -14.10 -12.45
CA ALA A 285 1.35 -13.79 -12.62
C ALA A 285 1.61 -12.76 -13.73
N SER A 286 0.71 -12.65 -14.72
CA SER A 286 0.81 -11.69 -15.83
C SER A 286 0.39 -10.26 -15.45
N TRP A 287 -0.09 -9.99 -14.23
CA TRP A 287 -0.44 -8.63 -13.80
C TRP A 287 -0.16 -8.30 -12.33
N ALA A 288 -0.16 -9.27 -11.41
CA ALA A 288 -0.13 -9.04 -9.96
C ALA A 288 1.27 -8.63 -9.45
N GLY A 289 1.51 -7.32 -9.38
CA GLY A 289 2.77 -6.73 -8.94
C GLY A 289 2.88 -6.47 -7.44
N GLY A 290 1.87 -6.83 -6.64
CA GLY A 290 1.88 -6.61 -5.19
C GLY A 290 1.86 -5.13 -4.79
N ALA A 291 2.54 -4.80 -3.70
CA ALA A 291 2.68 -3.45 -3.18
C ALA A 291 3.28 -2.50 -4.23
N LYS A 292 2.61 -1.36 -4.45
CA LYS A 292 2.89 -0.39 -5.54
C LYS A 292 2.89 -1.00 -6.96
N GLY A 293 2.49 -2.26 -7.14
CA GLY A 293 2.65 -2.97 -8.42
C GLY A 293 4.12 -3.16 -8.82
N ARG A 294 5.04 -3.29 -7.85
CA ARG A 294 6.49 -3.33 -8.10
C ARG A 294 7.27 -4.47 -7.44
N GLU A 295 6.66 -5.40 -6.72
CA GLU A 295 7.43 -6.45 -6.00
C GLU A 295 8.27 -7.32 -6.96
N VAL A 296 7.80 -7.55 -8.18
CA VAL A 296 8.57 -8.21 -9.24
C VAL A 296 9.58 -7.25 -9.91
N THR A 297 9.19 -6.00 -10.13
CA THR A 297 10.04 -4.97 -10.74
C THR A 297 11.26 -4.65 -9.88
N ASP A 298 11.05 -4.29 -8.61
CA ASP A 298 12.12 -3.90 -7.68
C ASP A 298 13.09 -5.06 -7.41
N ARG A 299 12.63 -6.33 -7.48
CA ARG A 299 13.51 -7.51 -7.52
C ARG A 299 14.44 -7.49 -8.73
N LEU A 300 13.92 -7.23 -9.94
CA LEU A 300 14.73 -7.20 -11.16
C LEU A 300 15.73 -6.03 -11.16
N LEU A 301 15.35 -4.84 -10.67
CA LEU A 301 16.21 -3.65 -10.69
C LEU A 301 17.59 -3.91 -10.04
N HIS A 302 17.64 -4.77 -9.01
CA HIS A 302 18.89 -5.15 -8.34
C HIS A 302 19.75 -6.17 -9.11
N GLU A 303 19.20 -6.83 -10.13
CA GLU A 303 19.88 -7.81 -10.99
C GLU A 303 20.34 -7.21 -12.33
N ILE A 304 19.67 -6.16 -12.85
CA ILE A 304 20.08 -5.44 -14.07
C ILE A 304 21.59 -5.08 -14.10
N PRO A 305 22.22 -4.58 -13.01
CA PRO A 305 23.65 -4.25 -13.00
C PRO A 305 24.60 -5.44 -13.17
N LYS A 306 24.10 -6.67 -13.03
CA LYS A 306 24.84 -7.92 -13.29
C LYS A 306 24.60 -8.44 -14.69
N MET A 307 23.40 -8.25 -15.23
CA MET A 307 22.96 -8.85 -16.50
C MET A 307 23.37 -8.02 -17.72
N LEU A 308 23.23 -6.70 -17.64
CA LEU A 308 23.37 -5.78 -18.77
C LEU A 308 24.85 -5.61 -19.18
N ALA A 309 25.11 -5.50 -20.48
CA ALA A 309 26.41 -5.11 -21.02
C ALA A 309 26.81 -3.69 -20.56
N ASP A 310 28.10 -3.37 -20.62
CA ASP A 310 28.62 -2.10 -20.08
C ASP A 310 28.09 -0.86 -20.80
N ASP A 311 27.77 -0.96 -22.08
CA ASP A 311 27.10 0.08 -22.87
C ASP A 311 25.66 -0.31 -23.27
N GLY A 312 25.12 -1.39 -22.70
CA GLY A 312 23.77 -1.89 -22.98
C GLY A 312 22.65 -1.00 -22.41
N VAL A 313 21.42 -1.29 -22.83
CA VAL A 313 20.21 -0.53 -22.44
C VAL A 313 19.07 -1.41 -21.93
N PHE A 314 18.33 -0.91 -20.94
CA PHE A 314 17.19 -1.60 -20.34
C PHE A 314 15.90 -0.80 -20.56
N TYR A 315 14.91 -1.39 -21.23
CA TYR A 315 13.57 -0.83 -21.43
C TYR A 315 12.59 -1.44 -20.42
N LEU A 316 11.87 -0.58 -19.71
CA LEU A 316 10.92 -0.96 -18.68
C LEU A 316 9.59 -0.21 -18.86
N LEU A 317 8.49 -0.95 -18.98
CA LEU A 317 7.15 -0.39 -18.88
C LEU A 317 6.76 -0.19 -17.41
N LEU A 318 6.13 0.95 -17.11
CA LEU A 318 5.56 1.31 -15.81
C LEU A 318 4.20 1.99 -16.00
N ILE A 319 3.30 1.83 -15.04
CA ILE A 319 2.16 2.74 -14.85
C ILE A 319 2.48 3.82 -13.79
N LYS A 320 1.74 4.92 -13.82
CA LYS A 320 1.88 6.03 -12.85
C LYS A 320 1.78 5.57 -11.40
N GLU A 321 0.95 4.57 -11.13
CA GLU A 321 0.70 3.94 -9.84
C GLU A 321 1.95 3.22 -9.29
N ASN A 322 2.90 2.85 -10.16
CA ASN A 322 4.21 2.32 -9.76
C ASN A 322 5.16 3.39 -9.24
N ILE A 323 4.76 4.67 -9.18
CA ILE A 323 5.58 5.80 -8.74
C ILE A 323 6.94 5.84 -9.47
N PRO A 324 6.99 6.09 -10.80
CA PRO A 324 8.21 5.94 -11.61
C PRO A 324 9.44 6.72 -11.11
N GLY A 325 9.24 7.84 -10.40
CA GLY A 325 10.32 8.60 -9.76
C GLY A 325 11.09 7.80 -8.69
N GLU A 326 10.46 6.83 -8.02
CA GLU A 326 11.15 5.90 -7.13
C GLU A 326 12.02 4.91 -7.92
N VAL A 327 11.49 4.34 -9.01
CA VAL A 327 12.22 3.40 -9.89
C VAL A 327 13.44 4.08 -10.53
N VAL A 328 13.27 5.31 -11.02
CA VAL A 328 14.38 6.14 -11.54
C VAL A 328 15.43 6.40 -10.46
N ASN A 329 15.02 6.70 -9.22
CA ASN A 329 15.95 6.92 -8.11
C ASN A 329 16.68 5.64 -7.67
N ILE A 330 16.05 4.46 -7.79
CA ILE A 330 16.71 3.17 -7.56
C ILE A 330 17.79 2.94 -8.62
N MET A 331 17.44 3.04 -9.91
CA MET A 331 18.39 2.86 -11.00
C MET A 331 19.53 3.89 -10.99
N PHE A 332 19.24 5.15 -10.64
CA PHE A 332 20.25 6.19 -10.46
C PHE A 332 21.28 5.85 -9.37
N LYS A 333 20.84 5.30 -8.23
CA LYS A 333 21.74 4.82 -7.17
C LYS A 333 22.57 3.60 -7.58
N LEU A 334 22.11 2.84 -8.57
CA LEU A 334 22.84 1.73 -9.19
C LEU A 334 23.75 2.18 -10.35
N GLY A 335 23.87 3.49 -10.60
CA GLY A 335 24.77 4.08 -11.60
C GLY A 335 24.14 4.34 -12.97
N TYR A 336 22.81 4.24 -13.11
CA TYR A 336 22.12 4.36 -14.39
C TYR A 336 21.42 5.71 -14.57
N ARG A 337 21.57 6.29 -15.75
CA ARG A 337 20.74 7.37 -16.30
C ARG A 337 19.39 6.80 -16.73
N SER A 338 18.40 7.68 -16.84
CA SER A 338 17.04 7.33 -17.28
C SER A 338 16.52 8.33 -18.30
N ASN A 339 15.87 7.85 -19.34
CA ASN A 339 15.09 8.65 -20.28
C ASN A 339 13.68 8.08 -20.39
N LEU A 340 12.65 8.94 -20.32
CA LEU A 340 11.29 8.56 -20.70
C LEU A 340 11.21 8.60 -22.23
N VAL A 341 11.00 7.44 -22.85
CA VAL A 341 10.95 7.31 -24.32
C VAL A 341 9.59 7.75 -24.83
N ILE A 342 8.53 7.14 -24.30
CA ILE A 342 7.14 7.43 -24.65
C ILE A 342 6.25 7.33 -23.41
N GLY A 343 5.16 8.08 -23.41
CA GLY A 343 4.11 7.99 -22.40
C GLY A 343 2.74 8.15 -23.03
N ARG A 344 1.81 7.26 -22.71
CA ARG A 344 0.45 7.24 -23.26
C ARG A 344 -0.57 7.11 -22.12
N ARG A 345 -1.56 8.01 -22.11
CA ARG A 345 -2.75 7.84 -21.27
C ARG A 345 -3.73 6.93 -22.00
N VAL A 346 -4.14 5.84 -21.38
CA VAL A 346 -5.11 4.90 -21.95
C VAL A 346 -6.22 4.68 -20.95
N ARG A 347 -7.43 5.15 -21.27
CA ARG A 347 -8.60 5.18 -20.37
C ARG A 347 -8.25 5.84 -19.02
N ASN A 348 -8.07 5.04 -17.97
CA ASN A 348 -7.72 5.49 -16.62
C ASN A 348 -6.24 5.30 -16.25
N GLU A 349 -5.48 4.53 -17.03
CA GLU A 349 -4.06 4.27 -16.78
C GLU A 349 -3.17 5.32 -17.48
N HIS A 350 -1.99 5.56 -16.92
CA HIS A 350 -0.91 6.31 -17.55
C HIS A 350 0.29 5.37 -17.68
N GLN A 351 0.47 4.81 -18.87
CA GLN A 351 1.55 3.89 -19.19
C GLN A 351 2.75 4.68 -19.73
N LEU A 352 3.96 4.27 -19.32
CA LEU A 352 5.22 5.00 -19.50
C LEU A 352 6.32 3.99 -19.78
N VAL A 353 7.15 4.23 -20.80
CA VAL A 353 8.32 3.38 -21.08
C VAL A 353 9.60 4.15 -20.80
N TYR A 354 10.39 3.66 -19.86
CA TYR A 354 11.70 4.21 -19.50
C TYR A 354 12.82 3.38 -20.10
N LYS A 355 13.82 4.07 -20.67
CA LYS A 355 15.12 3.54 -21.08
C LYS A 355 16.17 3.88 -20.02
N PHE A 356 16.87 2.86 -19.51
CA PHE A 356 17.97 2.98 -18.56
C PHE A 356 19.30 2.59 -19.22
N TYR A 357 20.37 3.35 -18.94
CA TYR A 357 21.70 3.22 -19.56
C TYR A 357 22.76 3.88 -18.66
N LYS A 358 24.07 3.64 -18.88
CA LYS A 358 25.16 4.26 -18.08
C LYS A 358 25.52 5.68 -18.54
#